data_AF-A0A8X6WSZ9-F1
#
_entry.id   AF-A0A8X6WSZ9-F1
#
_cell.length_a   1.000
_cell.length_b   1.000
_cell.length_c   1.000
_cell.angle_alpha   90.00
_cell.angle_beta   90.00
_cell.angle_gamma   90.00
#
_symmetry.space_group_name_H-M   'P 1'
#
loop_
_entity.id
_entity.type
_entity.pdbx_description
1 polymer ?
#
loop_
_entity_poly.entity_id
_entity_poly.type
_entity_poly.pdbx_seq_one_letter_code
_entity_poly.pdbx_strand_id
1 'polypeptide(L)'
;MMGNAPSNRRVTVVNDDVVGVVQVSEGVVRRLRGLPDKQSTDSEKSSSQEQPVPPSIPEVIRPTPNYLPFAPPEPYSSTLEQRQKYHEEFKKAEKSWNNRIHELETQNRMLYETANEKFGATLKEVEENHVKNSYAPVCPDIQQKVIHCYKENTKLPLNCSQEVHDLLKCVEKVRMTALSK
;
A
#
# COMPACT_ATOMS: atom_id res chain seq x y z
N MET A 1 -20.03 26.52 -3.31
CA MET A 1 -18.89 25.85 -2.65
C MET A 1 -19.43 24.63 -1.93
N MET A 2 -19.35 23.44 -2.54
CA MET A 2 -19.66 22.10 -1.99
C MET A 2 -19.20 21.15 -3.11
N GLY A 3 -18.28 20.19 -2.98
CA GLY A 3 -17.76 19.47 -1.83
C GLY A 3 -17.69 18.00 -2.27
N ASN A 4 -16.63 17.63 -3.01
CA ASN A 4 -16.44 16.33 -3.65
C ASN A 4 -16.07 15.28 -2.58
N ALA A 5 -16.89 14.24 -2.37
CA ALA A 5 -16.60 13.16 -1.42
C ALA A 5 -16.09 11.90 -2.14
N PRO A 6 -14.92 11.34 -1.78
CA PRO A 6 -14.41 10.12 -2.38
C PRO A 6 -15.19 8.88 -1.90
N SER A 7 -15.62 8.06 -2.86
CA SER A 7 -16.34 6.80 -2.67
C SER A 7 -15.38 5.68 -2.26
N ASN A 8 -15.41 5.29 -0.98
CA ASN A 8 -14.60 4.18 -0.47
C ASN A 8 -15.27 2.84 -0.84
N ARG A 9 -14.74 2.15 -1.87
CA ARG A 9 -15.21 0.82 -2.31
C ARG A 9 -14.97 -0.23 -1.22
N ARG A 10 -16.03 -0.85 -0.70
CA ARG A 10 -15.94 -2.00 0.22
C ARG A 10 -15.73 -3.28 -0.59
N VAL A 11 -14.63 -3.99 -0.31
CA VAL A 11 -14.32 -5.31 -0.87
C VAL A 11 -14.77 -6.36 0.14
N THR A 12 -15.71 -7.22 -0.24
CA THR A 12 -16.11 -8.38 0.57
C THR A 12 -15.43 -9.62 -0.01
N VAL A 13 -14.45 -10.16 0.70
CA VAL A 13 -13.83 -11.46 0.39
C VAL A 13 -14.61 -12.52 1.19
N VAL A 14 -15.31 -13.40 0.47
CA VAL A 14 -15.91 -14.59 1.07
C VAL A 14 -14.86 -15.70 1.00
N ASN A 15 -14.46 -16.22 2.15
CA ASN A 15 -13.39 -17.19 2.28
C ASN A 15 -14.00 -18.53 2.70
N ASP A 16 -14.25 -19.42 1.74
CA ASP A 16 -14.70 -20.80 2.00
C ASP A 16 -13.50 -21.76 2.03
N ASP A 17 -13.61 -22.81 2.85
CA ASP A 17 -12.55 -23.65 3.43
C ASP A 17 -11.75 -24.57 2.49
N VAL A 18 -11.52 -24.17 1.23
CA VAL A 18 -10.57 -24.85 0.34
C VAL A 18 -9.28 -24.04 0.29
N VAL A 19 -8.34 -24.42 1.16
CA VAL A 19 -7.01 -23.78 1.26
C VAL A 19 -6.34 -23.77 -0.11
N GLY A 20 -6.12 -22.57 -0.67
CA GLY A 20 -5.28 -22.34 -1.85
C GLY A 20 -5.99 -21.89 -3.13
N VAL A 21 -7.33 -21.75 -3.15
CA VAL A 21 -8.06 -21.28 -4.35
C VAL A 21 -8.93 -20.08 -4.00
N VAL A 22 -8.58 -18.90 -4.53
CA VAL A 22 -9.42 -17.70 -4.40
C VAL A 22 -10.61 -17.83 -5.36
N GLN A 23 -11.80 -18.09 -4.83
CA GLN A 23 -13.03 -18.07 -5.62
C GLN A 23 -13.48 -16.63 -5.85
N VAL A 24 -13.63 -16.25 -7.12
CA VAL A 24 -14.03 -14.90 -7.53
C VAL A 24 -15.45 -14.96 -8.08
N SER A 25 -16.34 -14.10 -7.57
CA SER A 25 -17.75 -14.05 -8.00
C SER A 25 -17.88 -13.79 -9.51
N GLU A 26 -18.87 -14.40 -10.16
CA GLU A 26 -19.07 -14.29 -11.62
C GLU A 26 -19.16 -12.84 -12.13
N GLY A 27 -19.76 -11.93 -11.36
CA GLY A 27 -19.79 -10.50 -11.69
C GLY A 27 -18.40 -9.84 -11.70
N VAL A 28 -17.49 -10.28 -10.83
CA VAL A 28 -16.10 -9.80 -10.82
C VAL A 28 -15.33 -10.33 -12.04
N VAL A 29 -15.54 -11.60 -12.40
CA VAL A 29 -14.96 -12.19 -13.61
C VAL A 29 -15.43 -11.45 -14.87
N ARG A 30 -16.70 -11.05 -14.94
CA ARG A 30 -17.23 -10.24 -16.05
C ARG A 30 -16.55 -8.88 -16.17
N ARG A 31 -16.36 -8.17 -15.05
CA ARG A 31 -15.68 -6.87 -15.05
C ARG A 31 -14.21 -6.98 -15.46
N LEU A 32 -13.50 -8.02 -15.00
CA LEU A 32 -12.11 -8.27 -15.42
C LEU A 32 -12.00 -8.55 -16.93
N ARG A 33 -13.06 -9.09 -17.54
CA ARG A 33 -13.16 -9.33 -18.99
C ARG A 33 -13.73 -8.12 -19.75
N GLY A 34 -14.01 -7.00 -19.10
CA GLY A 34 -14.57 -5.79 -19.73
C GLY A 34 -16.04 -5.90 -20.13
N LEU A 35 -16.78 -6.88 -19.60
CA LEU A 35 -18.21 -7.10 -19.89
C LEU A 35 -19.10 -6.32 -18.90
N PRO A 36 -20.25 -5.78 -19.34
CA PRO A 36 -21.19 -5.09 -18.46
C PRO A 36 -21.87 -6.04 -17.47
N ASP A 37 -22.17 -5.55 -16.27
CA ASP A 37 -22.89 -6.30 -15.22
C ASP A 37 -24.35 -6.55 -15.65
N LYS A 38 -24.87 -7.78 -15.46
CA LYS A 38 -26.29 -8.10 -15.67
C LYS A 38 -27.08 -7.68 -14.43
N GLN A 39 -27.98 -6.71 -14.57
CA GLN A 39 -28.97 -6.33 -13.56
C GLN A 39 -29.96 -7.47 -13.33
N SER A 40 -29.96 -8.05 -12.14
CA SER A 40 -31.09 -8.83 -11.64
C SER A 40 -32.19 -7.86 -11.18
N THR A 41 -33.31 -7.86 -11.90
CA THR A 41 -34.56 -7.23 -11.49
C THR A 41 -35.16 -8.01 -10.33
N ASP A 42 -35.35 -7.37 -9.18
CA ASP A 42 -36.55 -7.53 -8.37
C ASP A 42 -36.69 -6.33 -7.42
N SER A 43 -37.84 -5.66 -7.50
CA SER A 43 -38.28 -4.60 -6.61
C SER A 43 -39.78 -4.75 -6.41
N GLU A 44 -40.19 -4.76 -5.14
CA GLU A 44 -41.46 -4.34 -4.50
C GLU A 44 -41.62 -5.20 -3.24
N LYS A 45 -42.05 -4.76 -2.05
CA LYS A 45 -42.61 -3.55 -1.42
C LYS A 45 -42.55 -3.88 0.11
N SER A 46 -42.36 -3.00 1.09
CA SER A 46 -43.24 -1.91 1.51
C SER A 46 -42.63 -1.19 2.73
N SER A 47 -43.03 0.07 2.88
CA SER A 47 -42.67 1.06 3.89
C SER A 47 -43.45 0.93 5.20
N SER A 48 -42.85 1.32 6.33
CA SER A 48 -43.49 2.08 7.43
C SER A 48 -42.43 2.80 8.25
N GLN A 49 -42.66 4.09 8.50
CA GLN A 49 -41.80 5.04 9.24
C GLN A 49 -41.95 4.88 10.76
N GLU A 50 -40.86 5.07 11.51
CA GLU A 50 -40.78 5.94 12.71
C GLU A 50 -39.29 6.14 13.11
N GLN A 51 -38.86 7.38 13.34
CA GLN A 51 -37.61 7.76 14.03
C GLN A 51 -38.00 8.63 15.24
N PRO A 52 -37.22 8.71 16.36
CA PRO A 52 -35.78 8.48 16.43
C PRO A 52 -35.31 7.72 17.70
N VAL A 53 -34.61 6.61 17.51
CA VAL A 53 -33.67 6.06 18.50
C VAL A 53 -32.40 5.70 17.73
N PRO A 54 -31.20 6.07 18.22
CA PRO A 54 -29.97 6.00 17.42
C PRO A 54 -29.77 4.59 16.85
N PRO A 55 -29.60 4.44 15.52
CA PRO A 55 -29.38 3.12 14.95
C PRO A 55 -28.01 2.62 15.39
N SER A 56 -28.08 1.59 16.24
CA SER A 56 -27.03 0.62 16.49
C SER A 56 -26.31 0.27 15.19
N ILE A 57 -24.99 0.37 15.25
CA ILE A 57 -24.08 -0.14 14.23
C ILE A 57 -24.54 -1.57 13.91
N PRO A 58 -24.81 -1.95 12.65
CA PRO A 58 -25.07 -3.35 12.33
C PRO A 58 -23.86 -4.12 12.82
N GLU A 59 -24.12 -5.00 13.78
CA GLU A 59 -23.17 -5.92 14.35
C GLU A 59 -22.55 -6.67 13.18
N VAL A 60 -21.38 -6.19 12.76
CA VAL A 60 -20.55 -6.91 11.81
C VAL A 60 -20.29 -8.19 12.55
N ILE A 61 -20.96 -9.26 12.10
CA ILE A 61 -20.58 -10.63 12.39
C ILE A 61 -19.15 -10.72 11.87
N ARG A 62 -18.20 -10.30 12.71
CA ARG A 62 -16.83 -10.76 12.60
C ARG A 62 -17.01 -12.27 12.55
N PRO A 63 -16.37 -12.99 11.61
CA PRO A 63 -15.98 -14.33 11.95
C PRO A 63 -15.16 -14.13 13.21
N THR A 64 -15.79 -14.35 14.37
CA THR A 64 -15.07 -14.55 15.60
C THR A 64 -14.05 -15.58 15.21
N PRO A 65 -12.75 -15.29 15.25
CA PRO A 65 -11.81 -16.38 15.19
C PRO A 65 -12.33 -17.35 16.24
N ASN A 66 -12.62 -18.59 15.83
CA ASN A 66 -12.97 -19.67 16.76
C ASN A 66 -11.72 -19.99 17.60
N TYR A 67 -11.12 -18.98 18.23
CA TYR A 67 -10.66 -19.11 19.58
C TYR A 67 -11.92 -19.39 20.38
N LEU A 68 -12.28 -20.67 20.41
CA LEU A 68 -12.84 -21.18 21.64
C LEU A 68 -11.84 -20.73 22.72
N PRO A 69 -12.18 -19.77 23.59
CA PRO A 69 -11.40 -19.63 24.81
C PRO A 69 -11.35 -21.04 25.38
N PHE A 70 -10.17 -21.50 25.78
CA PHE A 70 -10.06 -22.74 26.52
C PHE A 70 -10.89 -22.53 27.80
N ALA A 71 -12.18 -22.86 27.72
CA ALA A 71 -13.09 -22.88 28.82
C ALA A 71 -12.61 -24.08 29.65
N PRO A 72 -12.16 -23.85 30.90
CA PRO A 72 -11.84 -24.97 31.77
C PRO A 72 -13.11 -25.83 31.83
N PRO A 73 -13.05 -27.12 31.49
CA PRO A 73 -14.23 -27.96 31.62
C PRO A 73 -14.65 -27.92 33.10
N GLU A 74 -15.94 -27.62 33.31
CA GLU A 74 -16.62 -27.77 34.58
C GLU A 74 -16.35 -29.13 35.25
N PRO A 75 -16.55 -29.20 36.58
CA PRO A 75 -15.54 -29.61 37.54
C PRO A 75 -15.03 -31.03 37.29
N TYR A 76 -13.69 -31.17 37.28
CA TYR A 76 -12.94 -32.41 37.42
C TYR A 76 -13.48 -33.60 36.60
N SER A 77 -12.86 -33.85 35.45
CA SER A 77 -12.85 -35.17 34.81
C SER A 77 -12.75 -36.26 35.89
N SER A 78 -13.79 -37.05 36.08
CA SER A 78 -13.98 -37.89 37.26
C SER A 78 -12.99 -39.06 37.36
N THR A 79 -12.07 -39.19 36.40
CA THR A 79 -11.11 -40.30 36.27
C THR A 79 -9.76 -39.81 35.76
N LEU A 80 -8.66 -40.34 36.32
CA LEU A 80 -7.28 -39.97 35.96
C LEU A 80 -6.95 -40.17 34.47
N GLU A 81 -7.50 -41.22 33.86
CA GLU A 81 -7.31 -41.53 32.43
C GLU A 81 -7.84 -40.43 31.51
N GLN A 82 -8.99 -39.84 31.88
CA GLN A 82 -9.59 -38.77 31.09
C GLN A 82 -8.72 -37.51 31.13
N ARG A 83 -8.15 -37.18 32.30
CA ARG A 83 -7.19 -36.08 32.44
C ARG A 83 -5.93 -36.30 31.59
N GLN A 84 -5.40 -37.53 31.54
CA GLN A 84 -4.24 -37.86 30.72
C GLN A 84 -4.54 -37.67 29.23
N LYS A 85 -5.68 -38.16 28.75
CA LYS A 85 -6.12 -37.97 27.35
C LYS A 85 -6.22 -36.49 26.98
N TYR A 86 -6.85 -35.68 27.81
CA TYR A 86 -6.92 -34.23 27.59
C TYR A 86 -5.54 -33.57 27.56
N HIS A 87 -4.61 -33.95 28.45
CA HIS A 87 -3.25 -33.42 28.41
C HIS A 87 -2.49 -33.80 27.13
N GLU A 88 -2.67 -35.02 26.63
CA GLU A 88 -2.05 -35.46 25.37
C GLU A 88 -2.61 -34.71 24.16
N GLU A 89 -3.93 -34.55 24.10
CA GLU A 89 -4.60 -33.76 23.06
C GLU A 89 -4.18 -32.30 23.10
N PHE A 90 -4.10 -31.71 24.29
CA PHE A 90 -3.62 -30.35 24.49
C PHE A 90 -2.18 -30.18 24.01
N LYS A 91 -1.27 -31.12 24.34
CA LYS A 91 0.13 -31.10 23.86
C LYS A 91 0.23 -31.23 22.34
N LYS A 92 -0.63 -32.05 21.72
CA LYS A 92 -0.67 -32.18 20.25
C LYS A 92 -1.13 -30.86 19.62
N ALA A 93 -2.17 -30.24 20.17
CA ALA A 93 -2.64 -28.94 19.72
C ALA A 93 -1.55 -27.88 19.88
N GLU A 94 -0.95 -27.75 21.06
CA GLU A 94 0.16 -26.83 21.34
C GLU A 94 1.32 -26.99 20.35
N LYS A 95 1.77 -28.24 20.11
CA LYS A 95 2.82 -28.52 19.14
C LYS A 95 2.43 -28.09 17.72
N SER A 96 1.18 -28.38 17.30
CA SER A 96 0.71 -28.00 15.97
C SER A 96 0.63 -26.48 15.78
N TRP A 97 0.17 -25.75 16.81
CA TRP A 97 0.10 -24.29 16.78
C TRP A 97 1.48 -23.66 16.79
N ASN A 98 2.39 -24.13 17.65
CA ASN A 98 3.76 -23.64 17.70
C ASN A 98 4.48 -23.85 16.35
N ASN A 99 4.31 -25.02 15.73
CA ASN A 99 4.85 -25.27 14.39
C ASN A 99 4.30 -24.29 13.35
N ARG A 100 2.99 -23.99 13.40
CA ARG A 100 2.36 -23.06 12.46
C ARG A 100 2.81 -21.62 12.67
N ILE A 101 2.98 -21.19 13.92
CA ILE A 101 3.54 -19.88 14.26
C ILE A 101 4.97 -19.77 13.75
N HIS A 102 5.80 -20.78 14.02
CA HIS A 102 7.19 -20.81 13.55
C HIS A 102 7.29 -20.75 12.02
N GLU A 103 6.42 -21.49 11.32
CA GLU A 103 6.36 -21.46 9.85
C GLU A 103 5.99 -20.06 9.36
N LEU A 104 4.96 -19.44 9.94
CA LEU A 104 4.54 -18.08 9.59
C LEU A 104 5.62 -17.03 9.88
N GLU A 105 6.30 -17.14 11.00
CA GLU A 105 7.42 -16.25 11.35
C GLU A 105 8.57 -16.39 10.35
N THR A 106 8.88 -17.62 9.95
CA THR A 106 9.92 -17.91 8.96
C THR A 106 9.54 -17.35 7.58
N GLN A 107 8.31 -17.59 7.13
CA GLN A 107 7.82 -17.05 5.86
C GLN A 107 7.81 -15.52 5.85
N ASN A 108 7.33 -14.88 6.92
CA ASN A 108 7.37 -13.43 7.04
C ASN A 108 8.79 -12.90 6.98
N ARG A 109 9.73 -13.52 7.71
CA ARG A 109 11.16 -13.15 7.66
C ARG A 109 11.70 -13.20 6.24
N MET A 110 11.48 -14.29 5.51
CA MET A 110 11.94 -14.44 4.12
C MET A 110 11.31 -13.40 3.18
N LEU A 111 10.02 -13.10 3.38
CA LEU A 111 9.33 -12.05 2.61
C LEU A 111 9.94 -10.67 2.87
N TYR A 112 10.22 -10.33 4.14
CA TYR A 112 10.86 -9.06 4.50
C TYR A 112 12.28 -8.95 3.92
N GLU A 113 13.07 -10.01 4.02
CA GLU A 113 14.42 -10.07 3.46
C GLU A 113 14.40 -9.86 1.94
N THR A 114 13.60 -10.65 1.23
CA THR A 114 13.45 -10.53 -0.23
C THR A 114 12.94 -9.16 -0.65
N ALA A 115 11.98 -8.59 0.10
CA ALA A 115 11.45 -7.26 -0.18
C ALA A 115 12.52 -6.18 0.01
N ASN A 116 13.33 -6.27 1.07
CA ASN A 116 14.39 -5.31 1.35
C ASN A 116 15.52 -5.40 0.32
N GLU A 117 15.90 -6.61 -0.11
CA GLU A 117 16.87 -6.82 -1.18
C GLU A 117 16.39 -6.22 -2.50
N LYS A 118 15.16 -6.53 -2.93
CA LYS A 118 14.58 -5.98 -4.16
C LYS A 118 14.47 -4.46 -4.09
N PHE A 119 13.99 -3.92 -2.96
CA PHE A 119 13.90 -2.49 -2.77
C PHE A 119 15.28 -1.82 -2.85
N GLY A 120 16.27 -2.36 -2.15
CA GLY A 120 17.66 -1.88 -2.22
C GLY A 120 18.24 -1.96 -3.63
N ALA A 121 17.98 -3.02 -4.38
CA ALA A 121 18.39 -3.14 -5.77
C ALA A 121 17.72 -2.09 -6.66
N THR A 122 16.40 -1.90 -6.53
CA THR A 122 15.67 -0.87 -7.29
C THR A 122 16.12 0.55 -6.95
N LEU A 123 16.46 0.83 -5.69
CA LEU A 123 17.01 2.13 -5.30
C LEU A 123 18.36 2.39 -5.97
N LYS A 124 19.25 1.39 -6.00
CA LYS A 124 20.54 1.53 -6.68
C LYS A 124 20.36 1.77 -8.19
N GLU A 125 19.46 1.03 -8.83
CA GLU A 125 19.16 1.21 -10.25
C GLU A 125 18.62 2.62 -10.54
N VAL A 126 17.69 3.11 -9.72
CA VAL A 126 17.15 4.48 -9.83
C VAL A 126 18.24 5.52 -9.56
N GLU A 127 19.09 5.31 -8.57
CA GLU A 127 20.20 6.22 -8.26
C GLU A 127 21.18 6.33 -9.43
N GLU A 128 21.57 5.19 -10.01
CA GLU A 128 22.47 5.11 -11.15
C GLU A 128 21.88 5.74 -12.42
N ASN A 129 20.59 5.50 -12.69
CA ASN A 129 19.95 5.92 -13.94
C ASN A 129 19.28 7.29 -13.87
N HIS A 130 18.80 7.73 -12.71
CA HIS A 130 18.03 8.97 -12.55
C HIS A 130 18.70 10.00 -11.64
N VAL A 131 19.40 9.61 -10.57
CA VAL A 131 20.03 10.60 -9.68
C VAL A 131 21.34 11.12 -10.28
N LYS A 132 22.14 10.29 -10.96
CA LYS A 132 23.26 10.79 -11.78
C LYS A 132 22.79 11.63 -12.97
N ASN A 133 21.57 11.39 -13.44
CA ASN A 133 20.89 12.18 -14.46
C ASN A 133 20.06 13.35 -13.89
N SER A 134 20.12 13.62 -12.58
CA SER A 134 19.53 14.81 -11.97
C SER A 134 20.26 16.03 -12.51
N TYR A 135 19.73 16.58 -13.62
CA TYR A 135 20.04 17.85 -14.25
C TYR A 135 21.38 18.45 -13.79
N ALA A 136 22.47 18.08 -14.46
CA ALA A 136 23.73 18.79 -14.29
C ALA A 136 23.45 20.29 -14.48
N PRO A 137 23.91 21.16 -13.56
CA PRO A 137 23.58 22.58 -13.61
C PRO A 137 23.97 23.15 -14.97
N VAL A 138 23.04 23.85 -15.61
CA VAL A 138 23.27 24.42 -16.94
C VAL A 138 24.20 25.61 -16.79
N CYS A 139 25.42 25.51 -17.34
CA CYS A 139 26.40 26.60 -17.38
C CYS A 139 26.84 27.13 -15.99
N PRO A 140 27.34 26.27 -15.08
CA PRO A 140 27.54 26.62 -13.67
C PRO A 140 28.55 27.75 -13.47
N ASP A 141 29.65 27.74 -14.24
CA ASP A 141 30.72 28.75 -14.11
C ASP A 141 30.24 30.15 -14.52
N ILE A 142 29.43 30.24 -15.58
CA ILE A 142 28.90 31.52 -16.07
C ILE A 142 27.80 32.02 -15.13
N GLN A 143 26.98 31.12 -14.59
CA GLN A 143 26.00 31.46 -13.56
C GLN A 143 26.69 32.10 -12.33
N GLN A 144 27.83 31.56 -11.88
CA GLN A 144 28.58 32.16 -10.78
C GLN A 144 29.14 33.54 -11.14
N LYS A 145 29.63 33.76 -12.36
CA LYS A 145 30.10 35.07 -12.83
C LYS A 145 28.98 36.13 -12.82
N VAL A 146 27.79 35.78 -13.29
CA VAL A 146 26.61 36.68 -13.25
C VAL A 146 26.25 37.05 -11.81
N ILE A 147 26.18 36.06 -10.93
CA ILE A 147 25.88 36.28 -9.50
C ILE A 147 26.96 37.18 -8.87
N HIS A 148 28.23 36.93 -9.16
CA HIS A 148 29.34 37.72 -8.67
C HIS A 148 29.26 39.18 -9.14
N CYS A 149 29.02 39.39 -10.43
CA CYS A 149 28.94 40.74 -11.00
C CYS A 149 27.81 41.56 -10.36
N TYR A 150 26.61 40.96 -10.18
CA TYR A 150 25.51 41.67 -9.54
C TYR A 150 25.75 41.99 -8.07
N LYS A 151 26.49 41.13 -7.36
CA LYS A 151 26.91 41.41 -5.97
C LYS A 151 27.87 42.59 -5.88
N GLU A 152 28.75 42.76 -6.86
CA GLU A 152 29.68 43.89 -6.91
C GLU A 152 29.03 45.18 -7.44
N ASN A 153 28.07 45.05 -8.36
CA ASN A 153 27.44 46.16 -9.08
C ASN A 153 25.96 46.36 -8.66
N THR A 154 25.69 46.34 -7.35
CA THR A 154 24.30 46.43 -6.81
C THR A 154 23.53 47.67 -7.25
N LYS A 155 24.21 48.81 -7.45
CA LYS A 155 23.59 50.07 -7.88
C LYS A 155 23.60 50.28 -9.40
N LEU A 156 24.40 49.49 -10.12
CA LEU A 156 24.66 49.63 -11.56
C LEU A 156 24.57 48.27 -12.26
N PRO A 157 23.41 47.59 -12.21
CA PRO A 157 23.27 46.21 -12.71
C PRO A 157 23.53 46.07 -14.22
N LEU A 158 23.44 47.16 -14.99
CA LEU A 158 23.71 47.16 -16.43
C LEU A 158 25.18 46.86 -16.78
N ASN A 159 26.11 47.08 -15.85
CA ASN A 159 27.51 46.70 -16.02
C ASN A 159 27.68 45.18 -16.20
N CYS A 160 26.72 44.37 -15.72
CA CYS A 160 26.74 42.91 -15.82
C CYS A 160 26.09 42.36 -17.09
N SER A 161 25.79 43.24 -18.06
CA SER A 161 25.10 42.86 -19.29
C SER A 161 25.89 41.86 -20.13
N GLN A 162 27.23 41.92 -20.09
CA GLN A 162 28.09 41.00 -20.82
C GLN A 162 28.02 39.57 -20.23
N GLU A 163 28.12 39.42 -18.91
CA GLU A 163 28.06 38.14 -18.21
C GLU A 163 26.69 37.47 -18.40
N VAL A 164 25.61 38.26 -18.37
CA VAL A 164 24.26 37.78 -18.63
C VAL A 164 24.11 37.33 -20.08
N HIS A 165 24.68 38.06 -21.04
CA HIS A 165 24.64 37.69 -22.44
C HIS A 165 25.39 36.37 -22.71
N ASP A 166 26.52 36.16 -22.04
CA ASP A 166 27.27 34.91 -22.12
C ASP A 166 26.50 33.74 -21.49
N LEU A 167 25.78 33.98 -20.38
CA LEU A 167 24.89 32.98 -19.79
C LEU A 167 23.79 32.57 -20.76
N LEU A 168 23.14 33.53 -21.40
CA LEU A 168 22.07 33.28 -22.38
C LEU A 168 22.56 32.46 -23.57
N LYS A 169 23.74 32.81 -24.12
CA LYS A 169 24.37 32.03 -25.21
C LYS A 169 24.63 30.58 -24.81
N CYS A 170 25.13 30.38 -23.60
CA CYS A 170 25.41 29.04 -23.10
C CYS A 170 24.14 28.22 -22.90
N VAL A 171 23.11 28.80 -22.29
CA VAL A 171 21.79 28.16 -22.09
C VAL A 171 21.17 27.80 -23.44
N GLU A 172 21.21 28.71 -24.42
CA GLU A 172 20.65 28.44 -25.75
C GLU A 172 21.41 27.32 -26.46
N LYS A 173 22.74 27.27 -26.35
CA LYS A 173 23.54 26.16 -26.88
C LYS A 173 23.15 24.82 -26.25
N VAL A 174 22.95 24.78 -24.94
CA VAL A 174 22.52 23.57 -24.23
C VAL A 174 21.12 23.17 -24.66
N ARG A 175 20.20 24.12 -24.78
CA ARG A 175 18.84 23.90 -25.28
C ARG A 175 18.84 23.30 -26.68
N MET A 176 19.62 23.86 -27.60
CA MET A 176 19.75 23.34 -28.97
C MET A 176 20.37 21.94 -29.02
N THR A 177 21.31 21.63 -28.13
CA THR A 177 21.92 20.30 -28.03
C THR A 177 20.95 19.27 -27.44
N ALA A 178 20.11 19.68 -26.49
CA ALA A 178 19.10 18.81 -25.90
C ALA A 178 17.94 18.50 -26.85
N LEU A 179 17.56 19.45 -27.72
CA LEU A 179 16.49 19.28 -28.72
C LEU A 179 16.92 18.55 -30.00
N SER A 180 18.22 18.32 -30.19
CA SER A 180 18.78 17.61 -31.36
C SER A 180 19.13 16.15 -31.09
N LYS A 181 18.92 15.67 -29.87
CA LYS A 181 18.98 14.25 -29.48
C LYS A 181 17.59 13.64 -29.44
#